data_AF-A0A6B3I8V6-F1
#
_entry.id   AF-A0A6B3I8V6-F1
#
_cell.length_a   1.000
_cell.length_b   1.000
_cell.length_c   1.000
_cell.angle_alpha   90.00
_cell.angle_beta   90.00
_cell.angle_gamma   90.00
#
_symmetry.space_group_name_H-M   'P 1'
#
loop_
_entity.id
_entity.type
_entity.pdbx_description
1 polymer ?
#
loop_
_entity_poly.entity_id
_entity_poly.type
_entity_poly.pdbx_seq_one_letter_code
_entity_poly.pdbx_strand_id
1 'polypeptide(L)'
;MSTPHPTAGPTVSCPVAGAPVTAAALYGPDLDGNTMPALYEELRRAHGPVAPVSVAPGIDAWLVLGHRELLRLTREEQDFS
;
A
#
# COMPACT_ATOMS: atom_id res chain seq x y z
N MET A 1 -46.11 -19.16 -17.36
CA MET A 1 -44.84 -19.70 -16.84
C MET A 1 -43.76 -18.68 -17.13
N SER A 2 -43.45 -17.82 -16.16
CA SER A 2 -42.49 -16.72 -16.35
C SER A 2 -41.22 -17.04 -15.58
N THR A 3 -40.14 -17.34 -16.29
CA THR A 3 -38.78 -17.41 -15.73
C THR A 3 -38.16 -16.02 -15.78
N PRO A 4 -37.71 -15.42 -14.66
CA PRO A 4 -36.89 -14.22 -14.73
C PRO A 4 -35.47 -14.56 -15.21
N HIS A 5 -35.01 -13.81 -16.20
CA HIS A 5 -33.64 -13.85 -16.71
C HIS A 5 -32.71 -13.09 -15.74
N PRO A 6 -31.56 -13.63 -15.31
CA PRO A 6 -30.60 -12.85 -14.55
C PRO A 6 -29.90 -11.85 -15.48
N THR A 7 -30.28 -10.59 -15.39
CA THR A 7 -29.51 -9.49 -15.99
C THR A 7 -28.18 -9.38 -15.25
N ALA A 8 -27.09 -9.80 -15.90
CA ALA A 8 -25.75 -9.55 -15.43
C ALA A 8 -25.53 -8.03 -15.33
N GLY A 9 -25.48 -7.51 -14.11
CA GLY A 9 -25.11 -6.12 -13.85
C GLY A 9 -23.66 -5.85 -14.28
N PRO A 10 -23.30 -4.60 -14.62
CA PRO A 10 -21.93 -4.25 -14.92
C PRO A 10 -21.05 -4.57 -13.70
N THR A 11 -19.95 -5.28 -13.92
CA THR A 11 -18.94 -5.50 -12.89
C THR A 11 -18.37 -4.14 -12.49
N VAL A 12 -18.83 -3.59 -11.37
CA VAL A 12 -18.19 -2.44 -10.72
C VAL A 12 -16.84 -2.95 -10.22
N SER A 13 -15.80 -2.76 -11.01
CA SER A 13 -14.43 -2.96 -10.55
C SER A 13 -14.18 -1.92 -9.46
N CYS A 14 -14.19 -2.35 -8.19
CA CYS A 14 -13.82 -1.51 -7.06
C CYS A 14 -12.47 -0.85 -7.34
N PRO A 15 -12.35 0.49 -7.31
CA PRO A 15 -11.10 1.18 -7.62
C PRO A 15 -9.97 0.86 -6.62
N VAL A 16 -10.29 0.21 -5.49
CA VAL A 16 -9.31 -0.25 -4.50
C VAL A 16 -8.71 -1.63 -4.84
N ALA A 17 -9.34 -2.39 -5.74
CA ALA A 17 -8.91 -3.72 -6.14
C ALA A 17 -8.27 -3.67 -7.53
N GLY A 18 -7.01 -3.24 -7.60
CA GLY A 18 -6.17 -3.60 -8.75
C GLY A 18 -5.76 -2.48 -9.69
N ALA A 19 -5.34 -1.32 -9.17
CA ALA A 19 -4.16 -0.75 -9.79
C ALA A 19 -2.98 -1.61 -9.33
N PRO A 20 -2.19 -2.26 -10.22
CA PRO A 20 -0.89 -2.79 -9.84
C PRO A 20 -0.04 -1.58 -9.51
N VAL A 21 -0.16 -1.12 -8.27
CA VAL A 21 0.78 -0.17 -7.74
C VAL A 21 2.10 -0.92 -7.74
N THR A 22 3.09 -0.41 -8.46
CA THR A 22 4.43 -1.01 -8.51
C THR A 22 5.03 -0.95 -7.12
N ALA A 23 4.70 -1.96 -6.32
CA ALA A 23 5.09 -2.09 -4.92
C ALA A 23 6.54 -2.57 -4.89
N ALA A 24 7.41 -1.79 -4.27
CA ALA A 24 8.79 -2.23 -4.08
C ALA A 24 8.80 -3.40 -3.08
N ALA A 25 9.51 -4.49 -3.42
CA ALA A 25 9.69 -5.59 -2.51
C ALA A 25 10.57 -5.15 -1.32
N LEU A 26 10.08 -5.36 -0.11
CA LEU A 26 10.79 -5.20 1.15
C LEU A 26 11.28 -6.55 1.71
N TYR A 27 11.51 -7.52 0.83
CA TYR A 27 12.03 -8.83 1.18
C TYR A 27 12.98 -9.34 0.10
N GLY A 28 13.94 -10.17 0.50
CA GLY A 28 14.90 -10.79 -0.41
C GLY A 28 16.36 -10.59 0.02
N PRO A 29 17.29 -11.27 -0.65
CA PRO A 29 18.71 -11.25 -0.28
C PRO A 29 19.39 -9.90 -0.55
N ASP A 30 18.84 -9.10 -1.46
CA ASP A 30 19.40 -7.79 -1.85
C ASP A 30 19.05 -6.66 -0.87
N LEU A 31 18.16 -6.94 0.09
CA LEU A 31 17.80 -6.06 1.19
C LEU A 31 18.68 -6.31 2.40
N ASP A 32 19.72 -5.51 2.57
CA ASP A 32 20.56 -5.50 3.76
C ASP A 32 20.57 -4.11 4.43
N GLY A 33 21.30 -3.99 5.55
CA GLY A 33 21.40 -2.73 6.29
C GLY A 33 22.03 -1.57 5.50
N ASN A 34 22.72 -1.86 4.39
CA ASN A 34 23.38 -0.88 3.54
C ASN A 34 22.49 -0.44 2.36
N THR A 35 21.67 -1.34 1.78
CA THR A 35 20.71 -1.00 0.71
C THR A 35 19.41 -0.40 1.22
N MET A 36 19.01 -0.68 2.46
CA MET A 36 17.78 -0.16 3.06
C MET A 36 17.62 1.36 3.07
N PRO A 37 18.62 2.13 3.51
CA PRO A 37 18.51 3.58 3.50
C PRO A 37 18.28 4.14 2.08
N ALA A 38 18.98 3.60 1.07
CA ALA A 38 18.86 4.06 -0.30
C ALA A 38 17.47 3.77 -0.90
N LEU A 39 16.93 2.58 -0.63
CA LEU A 39 15.57 2.21 -1.07
C LEU A 39 14.51 3.15 -0.46
N TYR A 40 14.61 3.46 0.83
CA TYR A 40 13.67 4.38 1.49
C TYR A 40 13.74 5.80 0.92
N GLU A 41 14.93 6.29 0.58
CA GLU A 41 15.10 7.58 -0.09
C GLU A 41 14.46 7.60 -1.49
N GLU A 42 14.63 6.53 -2.26
CA GLU A 42 14.03 6.39 -3.59
C GLU A 42 12.50 6.33 -3.51
N LEU A 43 11.96 5.51 -2.61
CA LEU A 43 10.52 5.40 -2.39
C LEU A 43 9.92 6.74 -1.96
N ARG A 44 10.62 7.50 -1.11
CA ARG A 44 10.16 8.82 -0.68
C ARG A 44 10.16 9.82 -1.81
N ARG A 45 11.15 9.77 -2.70
CA ARG A 45 11.21 10.62 -3.90
C ARG A 45 10.09 10.29 -4.88
N ALA A 46 9.77 9.01 -5.04
CA ALA A 46 8.79 8.54 -6.02
C ALA A 46 7.33 8.67 -5.53
N HIS A 47 7.06 8.38 -4.25
CA HIS A 47 5.70 8.28 -3.72
C HIS A 47 5.39 9.28 -2.60
N GLY A 48 6.41 9.98 -2.08
CA GLY A 48 6.25 10.92 -0.97
C GLY A 48 6.26 10.22 0.40
N PRO A 49 5.47 10.71 1.38
CA PRO A 49 5.56 10.24 2.77
C PRO A 49 4.98 8.84 2.99
N VAL A 50 4.18 8.31 2.05
CA VAL A 50 3.57 6.98 2.14
C VAL A 50 3.80 6.26 0.81
N ALA A 51 4.43 5.11 0.86
CA ALA A 51 4.82 4.34 -0.33
C ALA A 51 4.23 2.92 -0.31
N PRO A 52 3.73 2.43 -1.44
CA PRO A 52 3.26 1.05 -1.61
C PRO A 52 4.47 0.08 -1.63
N VAL A 53 4.41 -0.99 -0.84
CA VAL A 53 5.49 -1.97 -0.69
C VAL A 53 4.94 -3.38 -0.59
N SER A 54 5.74 -4.38 -0.95
CA SER A 54 5.41 -5.79 -0.75
C SER A 54 6.32 -6.37 0.33
N VAL A 55 5.77 -6.82 1.46
CA VAL A 55 6.57 -7.27 2.62
C VAL A 55 6.88 -8.77 2.58
N ALA A 56 6.12 -9.51 1.77
CA ALA A 56 6.35 -10.91 1.44
C ALA A 56 5.62 -11.22 0.12
N PRO A 57 5.89 -12.35 -0.54
CA PRO A 57 5.17 -12.73 -1.75
C PRO A 57 3.64 -12.71 -1.56
N GLY A 58 2.97 -11.80 -2.26
CA GLY A 58 1.51 -11.63 -2.20
C GLY A 58 0.99 -10.86 -0.98
N ILE A 59 1.86 -10.23 -0.18
CA ILE A 59 1.49 -9.37 0.94
C ILE A 59 1.88 -7.93 0.62
N ASP A 60 0.93 -7.16 0.11
CA ASP A 60 1.10 -5.75 -0.17
C ASP A 60 0.70 -4.90 1.05
N ALA A 61 1.47 -3.85 1.29
CA ALA A 61 1.34 -2.96 2.44
C ALA A 61 1.71 -1.51 2.06
N TRP A 62 1.47 -0.58 2.98
CA TRP A 62 1.87 0.81 2.86
C TRP A 62 2.96 1.12 3.89
N LEU A 63 4.11 1.60 3.41
CA LEU A 63 5.22 2.05 4.23
C LEU A 63 5.14 3.56 4.45
N VAL A 64 5.20 3.97 5.72
CA VAL A 64 5.27 5.38 6.10
C VAL A 64 6.74 5.79 6.23
N LEU A 65 7.17 6.76 5.42
CA LEU A 65 8.56 7.21 5.24
C LEU A 65 8.83 8.61 5.84
N GLY A 66 7.79 9.32 6.30
CA GLY A 66 7.88 10.69 6.80
C GLY A 66 7.80 10.79 8.33
N HIS A 67 8.78 11.43 8.96
CA HIS A 67 8.78 11.65 10.43
C HIS A 67 7.75 12.70 10.90
N ARG A 68 7.36 13.66 10.05
CA ARG A 68 6.39 14.71 10.41
C ARG A 68 4.96 14.19 10.58
N GLU A 69 4.58 13.12 9.89
CA GLU A 69 3.29 12.43 10.07
C GLU A 69 3.24 11.61 11.37
N LEU A 70 4.35 10.96 11.77
CA LEU A 70 4.41 10.14 12.98
C LEU A 70 4.11 10.97 14.25
N LEU A 71 4.58 12.22 14.30
CA LEU A 71 4.35 13.13 15.43
C LEU A 71 2.91 13.66 15.51
N ARG A 72 2.13 13.61 14.42
CA ARG A 72 0.71 13.95 14.45
C ARG A 72 -0.12 12.80 15.07
N LEU A 73 0.23 11.55 14.76
CA LEU A 73 -0.48 10.37 15.27
C LEU A 73 -0.25 10.11 16.78
N THR A 74 0.90 10.50 17.34
CA THR A 74 1.16 10.33 18.78
C THR A 74 0.45 11.34 19.69
N ARG A 75 -0.33 12.28 19.14
CA ARG A 75 -1.01 13.32 19.93
C ARG A 75 -2.52 13.09 20.06
N GLU A 76 -3.13 12.26 19.21
CA GLU A 76 -4.58 12.05 19.15
C GLU A 76 -4.89 10.56 19.28
N GLU A 77 -4.64 10.02 20.48
CA GLU A 77 -4.97 8.65 20.89
C GLU A 77 -6.50 8.38 20.89
N GLN A 78 -7.31 9.41 20.70
CA GLN A 78 -8.77 9.39 20.85
C GLN A 78 -9.53 9.07 19.54
N ASP A 79 -8.85 9.05 18.38
CA ASP A 79 -9.48 8.92 17.06
C ASP A 79 -9.29 7.53 16.40
N PHE A 80 -8.65 6.58 17.08
CA PHE A 80 -8.48 5.21 16.58
C PHE A 80 -9.10 4.19 17.56
N SER A 81 -10.18 3.55 17.11
CA SER A 81 -10.88 2.42 17.76
C SER A 81 -10.71 1.13 16.96
#